data_AF-A0A5S3V5Z5-F1
#
_entry.id   AF-A0A5S3V5Z5-F1
#
_cell.length_a   1.000
_cell.length_b   1.000
_cell.length_c   1.000
_cell.angle_alpha   90.00
_cell.angle_beta   90.00
_cell.angle_gamma   90.00
#
_symmetry.space_group_name_H-M   'P 1'
#
loop_
_entity.id
_entity.type
_entity.pdbx_description
1 polymer ?
#
loop_
_entity_poly.entity_id
_entity_poly.type
_entity_poly.pdbx_seq_one_letter_code
_entity_poly.pdbx_strand_id
1 'polypeptide(L)'
;MTQSTSHKFYIVEEAEYGVLPDAAQFVEVPITGTTLGLTKNATQANTIRSDRQIADYRDGTQQIGGDIKAELQWQTIDMLLEASVCGNWDTDTLKSGTARRSFSILRHFTTLSGSDKPYQLYSGIELNNINIQLGTEGVTSATFSAIGKSVEVMADLPQGAVLNATAQIPAFDSFSGQVTEGGNNLAIATELGFTLENGIEPRFVIGSNETIRPSIGLSNLTGTLGVYFENHALFEKFLNGENSDISFSMADPQGNQYIVKVPNLRYTGGQPDVEGTGAIIVSLPFQGLFSETDKTNLVIERKAKV
;
A
#
# COMPACT_ATOMS: atom_id res chain seq x y z
N MET A 1 23.59 -8.72 16.67
CA MET A 1 22.76 -8.21 15.57
C MET A 1 21.33 -8.64 15.85
N THR A 2 20.38 -7.71 15.83
CA THR A 2 18.95 -8.04 15.96
C THR A 2 18.51 -8.83 14.72
N GLN A 3 17.73 -9.91 14.88
CA GLN A 3 17.35 -10.79 13.76
C GLN A 3 16.61 -10.05 12.62
N SER A 4 16.03 -8.88 12.90
CA SER A 4 15.37 -8.02 11.92
C SER A 4 16.33 -7.40 10.89
N THR A 5 17.60 -7.14 11.21
CA THR A 5 18.56 -6.53 10.25
C THR A 5 19.18 -7.57 9.31
N SER A 6 18.87 -8.85 9.52
CA SER A 6 19.30 -9.98 8.68
C SER A 6 18.24 -10.40 7.67
N HIS A 7 17.12 -9.67 7.61
CA HIS A 7 16.07 -9.88 6.60
C HIS A 7 16.26 -8.90 5.45
N LYS A 8 16.24 -9.43 4.23
CA LYS A 8 16.30 -8.67 2.99
C LYS A 8 15.03 -8.94 2.18
N PHE A 9 14.48 -7.89 1.58
CA PHE A 9 13.25 -7.95 0.81
C PHE A 9 13.52 -7.48 -0.61
N TYR A 10 13.24 -8.33 -1.58
CA TYR A 10 13.41 -8.02 -2.98
C TYR A 10 12.12 -8.26 -3.76
N ILE A 11 11.96 -7.52 -4.85
CA ILE A 11 10.79 -7.58 -5.71
C ILE A 11 11.20 -7.57 -7.18
N VAL A 12 10.43 -8.24 -8.02
CA VAL A 12 10.55 -8.21 -9.49
C VAL A 12 9.16 -8.28 -10.11
N GLU A 13 8.93 -7.55 -11.19
CA GLU A 13 7.67 -7.62 -11.95
C GLU A 13 7.60 -8.92 -12.76
N GLU A 14 6.41 -9.53 -12.79
CA GLU A 14 6.13 -10.74 -13.55
C GLU A 14 5.55 -10.39 -14.93
N ALA A 15 6.04 -11.05 -15.98
CA ALA A 15 5.47 -10.93 -17.32
C ALA A 15 4.11 -11.65 -17.43
N GLU A 16 3.93 -12.73 -16.68
CA GLU A 16 2.69 -13.50 -16.56
C GLU A 16 2.38 -13.78 -15.10
N TYR A 17 1.10 -13.70 -14.73
CA TYR A 17 0.66 -13.83 -13.34
C TYR A 17 1.12 -15.14 -12.68
N GLY A 18 1.93 -15.01 -11.64
CA GLY A 18 2.46 -16.13 -10.87
C GLY A 18 3.59 -16.90 -11.54
N VAL A 19 4.25 -16.32 -12.55
CA VAL A 19 5.40 -16.90 -13.24
C VAL A 19 6.62 -16.02 -13.03
N LEU A 20 7.66 -16.58 -12.41
CA LEU A 20 8.95 -15.90 -12.25
C LEU A 20 9.61 -15.71 -13.63
N PRO A 21 10.14 -14.52 -13.95
CA PRO A 21 10.88 -14.30 -15.20
C PRO A 21 12.19 -15.10 -15.29
N ASP A 22 12.55 -15.60 -16.49
CA ASP A 22 13.73 -16.45 -16.76
C ASP A 22 15.11 -15.78 -16.52
N ALA A 23 15.14 -14.50 -16.12
CA ALA A 23 16.33 -13.76 -15.70
C ALA A 23 15.96 -12.66 -14.69
N ALA A 24 15.25 -13.05 -13.63
CA ALA A 24 14.66 -12.14 -12.66
C ALA A 24 15.68 -11.12 -12.09
N GLN A 25 15.49 -9.85 -12.45
CA GLN A 25 16.24 -8.72 -11.91
C GLN A 25 15.53 -8.22 -10.65
N PHE A 26 15.81 -8.86 -9.52
CA PHE A 26 15.26 -8.46 -8.24
C PHE A 26 15.85 -7.12 -7.79
N VAL A 27 14.99 -6.22 -7.32
CA VAL A 27 15.38 -4.93 -6.74
C VAL A 27 15.07 -4.97 -5.25
N GLU A 28 16.03 -4.55 -4.41
CA GLU A 28 15.84 -4.48 -2.96
C GLU A 28 14.83 -3.36 -2.60
N VAL A 29 13.85 -3.65 -1.75
CA VAL A 29 12.96 -2.61 -1.21
C VAL A 29 13.33 -2.38 0.25
N PRO A 30 13.66 -1.14 0.65
CA PRO A 30 13.88 -0.81 2.05
C PRO A 30 12.53 -0.79 2.78
N ILE A 31 12.18 -1.93 3.35
CA ILE A 31 10.98 -2.09 4.17
C ILE A 31 11.27 -1.79 5.64
N THR A 32 10.28 -1.27 6.34
CA THR A 32 10.27 -1.17 7.82
C THR A 32 9.58 -2.36 8.47
N GLY A 33 8.80 -3.13 7.70
CA GLY A 33 8.20 -4.37 8.17
C GLY A 33 7.41 -5.09 7.08
N THR A 34 7.12 -6.37 7.31
CA THR A 34 6.21 -7.13 6.46
C THR A 34 5.47 -8.20 7.26
N THR A 35 4.20 -8.40 6.95
CA THR A 35 3.35 -9.49 7.48
C THR A 35 2.96 -10.51 6.42
N LEU A 36 3.61 -10.45 5.25
CA LEU A 36 3.29 -11.33 4.12
C LEU A 36 3.44 -12.80 4.52
N GLY A 37 2.35 -13.55 4.40
CA GLY A 37 2.25 -14.91 4.90
C GLY A 37 1.21 -15.74 4.17
N LEU A 38 1.35 -17.06 4.33
CA LEU A 38 0.39 -18.04 3.84
C LEU A 38 -0.65 -18.32 4.92
N THR A 39 -1.92 -18.13 4.59
CA THR A 39 -3.05 -18.65 5.35
C THR A 39 -3.68 -19.80 4.58
N LYS A 40 -4.16 -20.81 5.31
CA LYS A 40 -4.89 -21.94 4.73
C LYS A 40 -6.28 -21.97 5.34
N ASN A 41 -7.29 -22.03 4.49
CA ASN A 41 -8.61 -22.42 4.93
C ASN A 41 -8.59 -23.90 5.30
N ALA A 42 -9.45 -24.32 6.21
CA ALA A 42 -9.53 -25.72 6.60
C ALA A 42 -10.97 -26.17 6.73
N THR A 43 -11.20 -27.43 6.42
CA THR A 43 -12.49 -28.10 6.60
C THR A 43 -12.34 -29.17 7.67
N GLN A 44 -13.17 -29.09 8.69
CA GLN A 44 -13.27 -30.09 9.74
C GLN A 44 -14.45 -31.02 9.47
N ALA A 45 -14.27 -32.32 9.69
CA ALA A 45 -15.37 -33.28 9.56
C ALA A 45 -16.39 -33.12 10.70
N ASN A 46 -17.66 -32.98 10.34
CA ASN A 46 -18.79 -32.88 11.28
C ASN A 46 -19.34 -34.25 11.73
N THR A 47 -18.64 -35.34 11.44
CA THR A 47 -19.10 -36.69 11.80
C THR A 47 -19.16 -36.82 13.33
N ILE A 48 -20.37 -37.03 13.86
CA ILE A 48 -20.61 -37.20 15.29
C ILE A 48 -20.02 -38.53 15.74
N ARG A 49 -19.00 -38.46 16.61
CA ARG A 49 -18.39 -39.62 17.25
C ARG A 49 -18.76 -39.65 18.74
N SER A 50 -18.92 -40.86 19.28
CA SER A 50 -19.25 -41.08 20.69
C SER A 50 -18.13 -40.69 21.66
N ASP A 51 -16.90 -40.50 21.17
CA ASP A 51 -15.73 -40.07 21.93
C ASP A 51 -15.55 -38.54 21.96
N ARG A 52 -16.46 -37.78 21.31
CA ARG A 52 -16.42 -36.30 21.22
C ARG A 52 -15.15 -35.77 20.54
N GLN A 53 -14.41 -36.60 19.79
CA GLN A 53 -13.20 -36.20 19.08
C GLN A 53 -13.46 -35.80 17.64
N ILE A 54 -12.61 -34.94 17.10
CA ILE A 54 -12.62 -34.51 15.70
C ILE A 54 -12.11 -35.66 14.84
N ALA A 55 -12.91 -36.09 13.87
CA ALA A 55 -12.58 -37.26 13.05
C ALA A 55 -11.52 -36.97 11.97
N ASP A 56 -11.54 -35.77 11.40
CA ASP A 56 -10.70 -35.39 10.27
C ASP A 56 -10.59 -33.86 10.17
N TYR A 57 -9.43 -33.39 9.70
CA TYR A 57 -9.13 -31.99 9.45
C TYR A 57 -8.30 -31.91 8.17
N ARG A 58 -8.80 -31.19 7.17
CA ARG A 58 -8.14 -31.06 5.87
C ARG A 58 -7.88 -29.61 5.53
N ASP A 59 -6.68 -29.36 5.04
CA ASP A 59 -6.31 -28.09 4.42
C ASP A 59 -7.12 -27.90 3.13
N GLY A 60 -7.71 -26.72 2.99
CA GLY A 60 -8.43 -26.27 1.82
C GLY A 60 -7.60 -25.30 1.00
N THR A 61 -8.25 -24.24 0.52
CA THR A 61 -7.59 -23.22 -0.30
C THR A 61 -6.54 -22.45 0.48
N GLN A 62 -5.51 -22.02 -0.24
CA GLN A 62 -4.35 -21.32 0.24
C GLN A 62 -4.39 -19.88 -0.26
N GLN A 63 -4.18 -18.94 0.65
CA GLN A 63 -4.14 -17.52 0.32
C GLN A 63 -2.84 -16.94 0.85
N ILE A 64 -2.12 -16.25 -0.03
CA ILE A 64 -1.05 -15.36 0.39
C ILE A 64 -1.68 -13.99 0.61
N GLY A 65 -1.39 -13.39 1.77
CA GLY A 65 -1.81 -12.04 2.08
C GLY A 65 -0.93 -11.39 3.14
N GLY A 66 -1.15 -10.11 3.37
CA GLY A 66 -0.47 -9.34 4.39
C GLY A 66 0.04 -8.01 3.84
N ASP A 67 0.83 -7.32 4.65
CA ASP A 67 1.25 -5.95 4.38
C ASP A 67 2.75 -5.88 4.12
N ILE A 68 3.12 -4.90 3.31
CA ILE A 68 4.48 -4.43 3.07
C ILE A 68 4.51 -3.00 3.59
N LYS A 69 5.31 -2.76 4.64
CA LYS A 69 5.46 -1.45 5.26
C LYS A 69 6.80 -0.86 4.86
N ALA A 70 6.80 0.37 4.36
CA ALA A 70 7.98 1.10 3.95
C ALA A 70 7.85 2.57 4.35
N GLU A 71 8.98 3.27 4.37
CA GLU A 71 9.00 4.72 4.43
C GLU A 71 8.97 5.27 3.01
N LEU A 72 8.25 6.37 2.79
CA LEU A 72 8.29 7.04 1.49
C LEU A 72 9.69 7.62 1.30
N GLN A 73 10.29 7.28 0.17
CA GLN A 73 11.60 7.76 -0.28
C GLN A 73 11.51 8.13 -1.76
N TRP A 74 12.31 9.10 -2.19
CA TRP A 74 12.33 9.52 -3.58
C TRP A 74 12.72 8.36 -4.51
N GLN A 75 11.82 8.00 -5.42
CA GLN A 75 11.95 6.97 -6.46
C GLN A 75 12.16 5.51 -6.01
N THR A 76 12.45 5.27 -4.73
CA THR A 76 12.74 3.93 -4.21
C THR A 76 11.54 2.97 -4.31
N ILE A 77 10.32 3.45 -4.03
CA ILE A 77 9.11 2.62 -3.96
C ILE A 77 8.12 2.90 -5.09
N ASP A 78 8.56 3.55 -6.17
CA ASP A 78 7.70 3.98 -7.27
C ASP A 78 6.98 2.83 -7.95
N MET A 79 7.62 1.66 -8.05
CA MET A 79 6.99 0.46 -8.59
C MET A 79 5.81 -0.02 -7.73
N LEU A 80 5.90 0.13 -6.40
CA LEU A 80 4.79 -0.17 -5.50
C LEU A 80 3.68 0.88 -5.62
N LEU A 81 4.05 2.16 -5.78
CA LEU A 81 3.08 3.24 -6.04
C LEU A 81 2.30 2.98 -7.33
N GLU A 82 2.99 2.72 -8.44
CA GLU A 82 2.36 2.41 -9.74
C GLU A 82 1.41 1.22 -9.65
N ALA A 83 1.87 0.13 -9.02
CA ALA A 83 1.08 -1.08 -8.87
C ALA A 83 -0.16 -0.84 -8.01
N SER A 84 -0.01 -0.13 -6.90
CA SER A 84 -1.11 0.10 -5.96
C SER A 84 -2.23 0.97 -6.54
N VAL A 85 -1.91 1.91 -7.44
CA VAL A 85 -2.92 2.74 -8.11
C VAL A 85 -3.31 2.21 -9.50
N CYS A 86 -2.79 1.05 -9.90
CA CYS A 86 -2.94 0.49 -11.25
C CYS A 86 -2.59 1.49 -12.36
N GLY A 87 -1.59 2.34 -12.13
CA GLY A 87 -1.22 3.45 -13.00
C GLY A 87 0.13 3.25 -13.69
N ASN A 88 0.52 4.22 -14.52
CA ASN A 88 1.86 4.32 -15.07
C ASN A 88 2.40 5.73 -14.78
N TRP A 89 3.67 5.83 -14.37
CA TRP A 89 4.37 7.10 -14.38
C TRP A 89 4.48 7.59 -15.82
N ASP A 90 3.84 8.73 -16.10
CA ASP A 90 4.06 9.51 -17.31
C ASP A 90 5.02 10.65 -16.97
N THR A 91 6.31 10.41 -17.26
CA THR A 91 7.41 11.24 -16.76
C THR A 91 7.35 11.34 -15.24
N ASP A 92 6.85 12.45 -14.69
CA ASP A 92 6.80 12.71 -13.25
C ASP A 92 5.38 12.70 -12.69
N THR A 93 4.39 12.24 -13.45
CA THR A 93 2.99 12.21 -13.01
C THR A 93 2.45 10.78 -13.04
N LEU A 94 1.90 10.32 -11.91
CA LEU A 94 1.20 9.06 -11.78
C LEU A 94 -0.28 9.34 -11.52
N LYS A 95 -1.15 8.61 -12.23
CA LYS A 95 -2.60 8.69 -12.07
C LYS A 95 -3.16 7.29 -11.81
N SER A 96 -4.24 7.20 -11.05
CA SER A 96 -4.98 5.93 -10.95
C SER A 96 -5.46 5.50 -12.33
N GLY A 97 -5.26 4.23 -12.66
CA GLY A 97 -5.52 3.68 -13.99
C GLY A 97 -6.04 2.25 -13.96
N THR A 98 -5.76 1.50 -15.02
CA THR A 98 -6.19 0.10 -15.19
C THR A 98 -5.02 -0.86 -15.46
N ALA A 99 -3.78 -0.38 -15.38
CA ALA A 99 -2.56 -1.14 -15.62
C ALA A 99 -2.20 -2.03 -14.43
N ARG A 100 -2.81 -3.22 -14.39
CA ARG A 100 -2.56 -4.24 -13.36
C ARG A 100 -1.22 -4.94 -13.58
N ARG A 101 -0.41 -5.01 -12.52
CA ARG A 101 0.88 -5.71 -12.49
C ARG A 101 0.88 -6.75 -11.39
N SER A 102 1.61 -7.85 -11.60
CA SER A 102 1.92 -8.82 -10.57
C SER A 102 3.41 -8.93 -10.36
N PHE A 103 3.81 -9.35 -9.16
CA PHE A 103 5.20 -9.38 -8.74
C PHE A 103 5.56 -10.72 -8.13
N SER A 104 6.81 -11.11 -8.30
CA SER A 104 7.45 -12.10 -7.46
C SER A 104 8.27 -11.38 -6.38
N ILE A 105 8.10 -11.78 -5.12
CA ILE A 105 8.78 -11.22 -3.96
C ILE A 105 9.69 -12.28 -3.37
N LEU A 106 10.97 -11.94 -3.23
CA LEU A 106 11.97 -12.79 -2.59
C LEU A 106 12.35 -12.22 -1.22
N ARG A 107 12.06 -12.97 -0.17
CA ARG A 107 12.56 -12.71 1.18
C ARG A 107 13.80 -13.56 1.42
N HIS A 108 14.86 -12.93 1.89
CA HIS A 108 16.12 -13.60 2.18
C HIS A 108 16.50 -13.38 3.65
N PHE A 109 16.73 -14.47 4.37
CA PHE A 109 17.16 -14.47 5.77
C PHE A 109 18.65 -14.80 5.85
N THR A 110 19.49 -13.78 5.91
CA THR A 110 20.96 -13.90 5.78
C THR A 110 21.63 -14.64 6.93
N THR A 111 20.91 -14.91 8.02
CA THR A 111 21.39 -15.70 9.15
C THR A 111 21.22 -17.21 8.95
N LEU A 112 20.40 -17.63 7.98
CA LEU A 112 20.15 -19.04 7.70
C LEU A 112 21.16 -19.59 6.70
N SER A 113 21.54 -20.85 6.87
CA SER A 113 22.40 -21.55 5.94
C SER A 113 21.59 -22.10 4.75
N GLY A 114 22.25 -22.47 3.64
CA GLY A 114 21.58 -23.06 2.48
C GLY A 114 20.76 -24.32 2.83
N SER A 115 21.23 -25.14 3.77
CA SER A 115 20.49 -26.32 4.26
C SER A 115 19.20 -25.96 5.01
N ASP A 116 19.12 -24.75 5.56
CA ASP A 116 17.95 -24.25 6.30
C ASP A 116 16.96 -23.48 5.42
N LYS A 117 17.19 -23.46 4.09
CA LYS A 117 16.34 -22.78 3.10
C LYS A 117 16.17 -21.28 3.40
N PRO A 118 17.21 -20.45 3.16
CA PRO A 118 17.22 -19.06 3.58
C PRO A 118 16.31 -18.16 2.74
N TYR A 119 15.68 -18.69 1.68
CA TYR A 119 14.84 -17.93 0.75
C TYR A 119 13.37 -18.33 0.87
N GLN A 120 12.49 -17.32 0.83
CA GLN A 120 11.06 -17.48 0.60
C GLN A 120 10.68 -16.69 -0.65
N LEU A 121 10.22 -17.39 -1.68
CA LEU A 121 9.72 -16.80 -2.93
C LEU A 121 8.20 -16.80 -2.91
N TYR A 122 7.61 -15.62 -3.01
CA TYR A 122 6.17 -15.44 -3.19
C TYR A 122 5.93 -15.04 -4.64
N SER A 123 4.93 -15.64 -5.28
CA SER A 123 4.61 -15.38 -6.68
C SER A 123 3.17 -14.92 -6.84
N GLY A 124 2.90 -14.20 -7.93
CA GLY A 124 1.57 -13.69 -8.28
C GLY A 124 1.07 -12.64 -7.30
N ILE A 125 1.97 -11.79 -6.80
CA ILE A 125 1.62 -10.75 -5.82
C ILE A 125 1.05 -9.54 -6.55
N GLU A 126 -0.20 -9.19 -6.25
CA GLU A 126 -0.81 -7.92 -6.66
C GLU A 126 -1.08 -7.05 -5.43
N LEU A 127 -0.90 -5.73 -5.55
CA LEU A 127 -1.17 -4.79 -4.46
C LEU A 127 -2.64 -4.38 -4.45
N ASN A 128 -3.34 -4.74 -3.38
CA ASN A 128 -4.74 -4.39 -3.19
C ASN A 128 -4.92 -2.93 -2.76
N ASN A 129 -4.01 -2.43 -1.95
CA ASN A 129 -4.20 -1.16 -1.26
C ASN A 129 -2.87 -0.41 -1.11
N ILE A 130 -2.93 0.91 -1.18
CA ILE A 130 -1.93 1.81 -0.60
C ILE A 130 -2.58 2.71 0.46
N ASN A 131 -1.90 2.81 1.58
CA ASN A 131 -2.30 3.60 2.72
C ASN A 131 -1.10 4.46 3.15
N ILE A 132 -1.27 5.79 3.14
CA ILE A 132 -0.25 6.77 3.51
C ILE A 132 -0.83 7.68 4.59
N GLN A 133 -0.09 7.85 5.68
CA GLN A 133 -0.41 8.76 6.77
C GLN A 133 0.68 9.81 6.92
N LEU A 134 0.24 11.05 7.06
CA LEU A 134 1.06 12.18 7.41
C LEU A 134 0.61 12.72 8.76
N GLY A 135 1.50 12.65 9.74
CA GLY A 135 1.34 13.34 11.02
C GLY A 135 2.02 14.70 11.02
N THR A 136 1.88 15.45 12.11
CA THR A 136 2.60 16.73 12.31
C THR A 136 4.10 16.57 12.47
N GLU A 137 4.57 15.37 12.82
CA GLU A 137 5.99 15.07 13.05
C GLU A 137 6.32 13.66 12.56
N GLY A 138 7.54 13.48 12.05
CA GLY A 138 8.11 12.15 11.78
C GLY A 138 8.22 11.81 10.30
N VAL A 139 8.67 10.58 10.06
CA VAL A 139 8.86 10.06 8.70
C VAL A 139 7.53 9.59 8.14
N THR A 140 7.26 9.91 6.88
CA THR A 140 6.03 9.47 6.23
C THR A 140 6.08 7.97 5.91
N SER A 141 5.17 7.21 6.52
CA SER A 141 5.04 5.77 6.28
C SER A 141 4.02 5.46 5.17
N ALA A 142 4.33 4.46 4.34
CA ALA A 142 3.43 3.85 3.39
C ALA A 142 3.22 2.37 3.73
N THR A 143 1.97 1.94 3.78
CA THR A 143 1.58 0.55 3.94
C THR A 143 0.89 0.07 2.66
N PHE A 144 1.35 -1.05 2.13
CA PHE A 144 0.78 -1.70 0.96
C PHE A 144 0.22 -3.05 1.37
N SER A 145 -1.07 -3.30 1.14
CA SER A 145 -1.63 -4.64 1.32
C SER A 145 -1.50 -5.45 0.04
N ALA A 146 -1.02 -6.67 0.17
CA ALA A 146 -0.70 -7.56 -0.93
C ALA A 146 -1.58 -8.81 -0.90
N ILE A 147 -1.95 -9.32 -2.07
CA ILE A 147 -2.61 -10.61 -2.26
C ILE A 147 -1.77 -11.40 -3.26
N GLY A 148 -1.47 -12.65 -2.92
CA GLY A 148 -0.58 -13.49 -3.71
C GLY A 148 -1.14 -14.86 -4.07
N LYS A 149 -0.46 -15.53 -4.99
CA LYS A 149 -0.81 -16.87 -5.48
C LYS A 149 -0.23 -17.97 -4.60
N SER A 150 1.07 -17.95 -4.38
CA SER A 150 1.81 -19.06 -3.79
C SER A 150 3.07 -18.59 -3.06
N VAL A 151 3.62 -19.49 -2.25
CA VAL A 151 4.92 -19.32 -1.58
C VAL A 151 5.74 -20.60 -1.65
N GLU A 152 7.03 -20.47 -1.92
CA GLU A 152 8.01 -21.55 -1.92
C GLU A 152 9.19 -21.20 -0.99
N VAL A 153 9.70 -22.19 -0.27
CA VAL A 153 10.94 -22.10 0.51
C VAL A 153 12.09 -22.78 -0.21
N MET A 154 13.18 -22.06 -0.44
CA MET A 154 14.27 -22.47 -1.33
C MET A 154 15.63 -22.44 -0.62
N ALA A 155 16.50 -23.40 -0.97
CA ALA A 155 17.88 -23.48 -0.49
C ALA A 155 18.81 -22.52 -1.24
N ASP A 156 18.58 -22.39 -2.54
CA ASP A 156 19.37 -21.59 -3.45
C ASP A 156 18.51 -20.49 -4.07
N LEU A 157 19.18 -19.44 -4.55
CA LEU A 157 18.53 -18.39 -5.33
C LEU A 157 17.94 -19.00 -6.63
N PRO A 158 16.79 -18.50 -7.14
CA PRO A 158 16.28 -18.94 -8.43
C PRO A 158 17.33 -18.82 -9.53
N GLN A 159 17.35 -19.81 -10.44
CA GLN A 159 18.37 -19.88 -11.48
C GLN A 159 18.36 -18.60 -12.34
N GLY A 160 19.54 -17.98 -12.50
CA GLY A 160 19.69 -16.77 -13.32
C GLY A 160 19.17 -15.48 -12.67
N ALA A 161 18.64 -15.53 -11.45
CA ALA A 161 18.21 -14.33 -10.74
C ALA A 161 19.40 -13.47 -10.29
N VAL A 162 19.22 -12.15 -10.34
CA VAL A 162 20.21 -11.15 -9.92
C VAL A 162 19.57 -10.29 -8.83
N LEU A 163 20.30 -10.08 -7.73
CA LEU A 163 19.86 -9.21 -6.63
C LEU A 163 20.54 -7.85 -6.78
N ASN A 164 19.75 -6.82 -7.08
CA ASN A 164 20.20 -5.45 -7.20
C ASN A 164 19.93 -4.69 -5.90
N ALA A 165 20.96 -4.08 -5.33
CA ALA A 165 20.82 -3.22 -4.17
C ALA A 165 20.16 -1.89 -4.56
N THR A 166 19.38 -1.33 -3.64
CA THR A 166 18.75 -0.02 -3.81
C THR A 166 19.56 1.07 -3.11
N ALA A 167 19.64 2.24 -3.75
CA ALA A 167 20.32 3.40 -3.20
C ALA A 167 19.71 3.80 -1.84
N GLN A 168 20.55 4.22 -0.90
CA GLN A 168 20.08 4.76 0.37
C GLN A 168 19.68 6.21 0.17
N ILE A 169 18.37 6.44 0.14
CA ILE A 169 17.78 7.77 -0.04
C ILE A 169 17.08 8.16 1.28
N PRO A 170 17.27 9.40 1.78
CA PRO A 170 16.55 9.87 2.95
C PRO A 170 15.04 9.77 2.76
N ALA A 171 14.33 9.40 3.82
CA ALA A 171 12.87 9.36 3.80
C ALA A 171 12.27 10.78 3.79
N PHE A 172 11.04 10.87 3.29
CA PHE A 172 10.24 12.08 3.30
C PHE A 172 9.79 12.43 4.72
N ASP A 173 9.90 13.72 5.06
CA ASP A 173 9.39 14.28 6.31
C ASP A 173 7.97 14.83 6.11
N SER A 174 7.05 14.47 7.00
CA SER A 174 5.67 14.93 6.95
C SER A 174 5.50 16.39 7.38
N PHE A 175 6.46 16.96 8.13
CA PHE A 175 6.39 18.33 8.64
C PHE A 175 6.65 19.40 7.56
N SER A 176 7.45 19.08 6.54
CA SER A 176 7.87 20.03 5.50
C SER A 176 6.82 20.31 4.42
N GLY A 177 5.68 19.62 4.49
CA GLY A 177 4.60 19.68 3.51
C GLY A 177 3.73 20.92 3.59
N GLN A 178 3.12 21.29 2.47
CA GLN A 178 1.98 22.23 2.44
C GLN A 178 0.72 21.44 2.12
N VAL A 179 -0.37 21.73 2.83
CA VAL A 179 -1.71 21.19 2.53
C VAL A 179 -2.55 22.32 1.98
N THR A 180 -3.17 22.12 0.82
CA THR A 180 -4.13 23.06 0.23
C THR A 180 -5.49 22.42 0.10
N GLU A 181 -6.54 23.18 0.38
CA GLU A 181 -7.94 22.78 0.24
C GLU A 181 -8.68 23.82 -0.60
N GLY A 182 -9.37 23.38 -1.66
CA GLY A 182 -10.05 24.31 -2.57
C GLY A 182 -9.09 25.31 -3.21
N GLY A 183 -7.83 24.92 -3.44
CA GLY A 183 -6.75 25.80 -3.90
C GLY A 183 -6.17 26.80 -2.89
N ASN A 184 -6.63 26.82 -1.62
CA ASN A 184 -6.11 27.71 -0.58
C ASN A 184 -5.20 26.95 0.40
N ASN A 185 -4.11 27.58 0.87
CA ASN A 185 -3.24 26.96 1.88
C ASN A 185 -3.98 26.78 3.21
N LEU A 186 -3.98 25.55 3.72
CA LEU A 186 -4.66 25.15 4.95
C LEU A 186 -3.62 24.93 6.05
N ALA A 187 -3.14 26.02 6.64
CA ALA A 187 -2.09 26.02 7.67
C ALA A 187 -2.51 25.41 9.02
N ILE A 188 -3.75 24.94 9.13
CA ILE A 188 -4.37 24.41 10.36
C ILE A 188 -4.53 22.89 10.33
N ALA A 189 -4.03 22.22 9.28
CA ALA A 189 -4.08 20.77 9.17
C ALA A 189 -3.11 20.11 10.18
N THR A 190 -3.63 19.18 10.97
CA THR A 190 -2.88 18.43 11.99
C THR A 190 -2.58 17.01 11.54
N GLU A 191 -3.41 16.44 10.68
CA GLU A 191 -3.25 15.09 10.18
C GLU A 191 -3.84 15.01 8.77
N LEU A 192 -3.19 14.26 7.89
CA LEU A 192 -3.77 13.88 6.62
C LEU A 192 -3.40 12.43 6.32
N GLY A 193 -4.41 11.61 6.06
CA GLY A 193 -4.21 10.24 5.64
C GLY A 193 -5.09 9.93 4.46
N PHE A 194 -4.61 9.11 3.53
CA PHE A 194 -5.43 8.57 2.47
C PHE A 194 -5.16 7.09 2.26
N THR A 195 -6.16 6.42 1.72
CA THR A 195 -6.16 5.02 1.38
C THR A 195 -6.80 4.86 0.00
N LEU A 196 -6.07 4.24 -0.92
CA LEU A 196 -6.64 3.79 -2.18
C LEU A 196 -6.72 2.27 -2.17
N GLU A 197 -7.93 1.74 -2.29
CA GLU A 197 -8.21 0.31 -2.31
C GLU A 197 -8.78 -0.11 -3.66
N ASN A 198 -8.24 -1.19 -4.22
CA ASN A 198 -8.65 -1.73 -5.51
C ASN A 198 -9.68 -2.86 -5.41
N GLY A 199 -9.98 -3.36 -4.20
CA GLY A 199 -10.93 -4.47 -4.00
C GLY A 199 -10.51 -5.75 -4.71
N ILE A 200 -9.22 -6.11 -4.62
CA ILE A 200 -8.67 -7.34 -5.15
C ILE A 200 -9.12 -8.52 -4.30
N GLU A 201 -9.69 -9.54 -4.95
CA GLU A 201 -10.21 -10.73 -4.27
C GLU A 201 -9.66 -12.02 -4.90
N PRO A 202 -9.12 -12.96 -4.09
CA PRO A 202 -8.69 -14.26 -4.58
C PRO A 202 -9.82 -15.04 -5.24
N ARG A 203 -9.50 -15.76 -6.32
CA ARG A 203 -10.43 -16.57 -7.08
C ARG A 203 -9.99 -18.02 -7.04
N PHE A 204 -10.73 -18.84 -6.31
CA PHE A 204 -10.46 -20.26 -6.18
C PHE A 204 -11.27 -21.07 -7.19
N VAL A 205 -10.64 -22.10 -7.75
CA VAL A 205 -11.25 -23.03 -8.72
C VAL A 205 -11.13 -24.46 -8.22
N ILE A 206 -12.06 -25.31 -8.65
CA ILE A 206 -12.02 -26.74 -8.31
C ILE A 206 -10.75 -27.35 -8.92
N GLY A 207 -10.02 -28.12 -8.11
CA GLY A 207 -8.79 -28.81 -8.53
C GLY A 207 -7.50 -28.02 -8.31
N SER A 208 -7.58 -26.80 -7.77
CA SER A 208 -6.42 -26.02 -7.32
C SER A 208 -6.65 -25.56 -5.88
N ASN A 209 -5.60 -25.63 -5.06
CA ASN A 209 -5.59 -24.97 -3.75
C ASN A 209 -5.09 -23.51 -3.85
N GLU A 210 -4.42 -23.14 -4.93
CA GLU A 210 -3.97 -21.78 -5.22
C GLU A 210 -5.06 -20.96 -5.93
N THR A 211 -4.99 -19.65 -5.77
CA THR A 211 -5.85 -18.71 -6.51
C THR A 211 -5.41 -18.59 -7.98
N ILE A 212 -6.38 -18.55 -8.91
CA ILE A 212 -6.11 -18.00 -10.25
C ILE A 212 -5.95 -16.47 -10.15
N ARG A 213 -5.69 -15.78 -11.26
CA ARG A 213 -5.55 -14.32 -11.23
C ARG A 213 -6.77 -13.66 -10.56
N PRO A 214 -6.57 -12.90 -9.45
CA PRO A 214 -7.62 -12.27 -8.68
C PRO A 214 -8.54 -11.36 -9.49
N SER A 215 -9.79 -11.20 -9.04
CA SER A 215 -10.63 -10.10 -9.53
C SER A 215 -10.14 -8.78 -8.95
N ILE A 216 -10.52 -7.67 -9.59
CA ILE A 216 -10.27 -6.31 -9.12
C ILE A 216 -11.62 -5.56 -9.11
N GLY A 217 -11.82 -4.73 -8.11
CA GLY A 217 -12.95 -3.81 -7.99
C GLY A 217 -12.65 -2.44 -8.57
N LEU A 218 -13.33 -1.43 -8.03
CA LEU A 218 -13.12 -0.03 -8.37
C LEU A 218 -11.95 0.55 -7.57
N SER A 219 -11.29 1.58 -8.11
CA SER A 219 -10.34 2.40 -7.36
C SER A 219 -11.09 3.24 -6.34
N ASN A 220 -11.17 2.76 -5.11
CA ASN A 220 -11.84 3.42 -4.00
C ASN A 220 -10.85 4.25 -3.20
N LEU A 221 -10.89 5.58 -3.37
CA LEU A 221 -10.03 6.51 -2.65
C LEU A 221 -10.79 7.13 -1.47
N THR A 222 -10.33 6.86 -0.26
CA THR A 222 -10.86 7.45 0.98
C THR A 222 -9.73 8.11 1.75
N GLY A 223 -10.06 9.02 2.65
CA GLY A 223 -9.07 9.61 3.53
C GLY A 223 -9.69 10.43 4.64
N THR A 224 -8.83 10.97 5.49
CA THR A 224 -9.22 11.78 6.64
C THR A 224 -8.30 12.99 6.71
N LEU A 225 -8.91 14.17 6.83
CA LEU A 225 -8.23 15.43 7.08
C LEU A 225 -8.55 15.88 8.52
N GLY A 226 -7.53 15.98 9.37
CA GLY A 226 -7.63 16.59 10.69
C GLY A 226 -7.27 18.07 10.63
N VAL A 227 -8.13 18.95 11.14
CA VAL A 227 -7.90 20.41 11.17
C VAL A 227 -8.29 21.01 12.51
N TYR A 228 -7.61 22.08 12.94
CA TYR A 228 -8.13 22.89 14.04
C TYR A 228 -9.44 23.56 13.65
N PHE A 229 -10.42 23.54 14.56
CA PHE A 229 -11.70 24.20 14.34
C PHE A 229 -11.57 25.72 14.48
N GLU A 230 -11.35 26.42 13.37
CA GLU A 230 -11.32 27.89 13.36
C GLU A 230 -12.62 28.49 12.81
N ASN A 231 -13.25 27.83 11.85
CA ASN A 231 -14.46 28.30 11.19
C ASN A 231 -15.33 27.14 10.69
N HIS A 232 -16.57 27.47 10.33
CA HIS A 232 -17.53 26.50 9.83
C HIS A 232 -17.42 26.25 8.32
N ALA A 233 -16.47 26.86 7.57
CA ALA A 233 -16.48 26.79 6.11
C ALA A 233 -16.33 25.35 5.58
N LEU A 234 -15.43 24.56 6.16
CA LEU A 234 -15.26 23.14 5.81
C LEU A 234 -16.48 22.31 6.23
N PHE A 235 -17.11 22.67 7.35
CA PHE A 235 -18.34 22.03 7.82
C PHE A 235 -19.55 22.37 6.94
N GLU A 236 -19.65 23.61 6.44
CA GLU A 236 -20.68 24.05 5.48
C GLU A 236 -20.53 23.32 4.14
N LYS A 237 -19.30 23.13 3.65
CA LYS A 237 -19.04 22.27 2.47
C LYS A 237 -19.55 20.84 2.68
N PHE A 238 -19.31 20.27 3.87
CA PHE A 238 -19.86 18.96 4.24
C PHE A 238 -21.40 18.96 4.25
N LEU A 239 -22.03 19.94 4.94
CA LEU A 239 -23.50 20.05 5.02
C LEU A 239 -24.17 20.22 3.65
N ASN A 240 -23.55 21.00 2.77
CA ASN A 240 -24.07 21.27 1.43
C ASN A 240 -23.74 20.17 0.41
N GLY A 241 -22.89 19.20 0.77
CA GLY A 241 -22.43 18.15 -0.14
C GLY A 241 -21.62 18.70 -1.32
N GLU A 242 -20.90 19.80 -1.09
CA GLU A 242 -20.09 20.46 -2.11
C GLU A 242 -18.83 19.65 -2.41
N ASN A 243 -18.43 19.64 -3.69
CA ASN A 243 -17.17 19.03 -4.08
C ASN A 243 -16.01 19.96 -3.71
N SER A 244 -14.88 19.36 -3.33
CA SER A 244 -13.64 20.10 -3.10
C SER A 244 -12.44 19.37 -3.72
N ASP A 245 -11.27 19.97 -3.58
CA ASP A 245 -9.98 19.39 -3.91
C ASP A 245 -9.04 19.48 -2.70
N ILE A 246 -8.18 18.47 -2.53
CA ILE A 246 -7.08 18.50 -1.58
C ILE A 246 -5.78 18.19 -2.31
N SER A 247 -4.75 18.96 -2.01
CA SER A 247 -3.37 18.66 -2.44
C SER A 247 -2.45 18.77 -1.25
N PHE A 248 -1.48 17.87 -1.16
CA PHE A 248 -0.44 17.97 -0.16
C PHE A 248 0.92 17.58 -0.74
N SER A 249 1.97 18.20 -0.22
CA SER A 249 3.34 17.90 -0.59
C SER A 249 4.10 17.23 0.56
N MET A 250 5.09 16.42 0.21
CA MET A 250 6.07 15.82 1.11
C MET A 250 7.44 16.12 0.52
N ALA A 251 8.41 16.54 1.32
CA ALA A 251 9.77 16.83 0.84
C ALA A 251 10.82 16.02 1.60
N ASP A 252 11.85 15.59 0.89
CA ASP A 252 13.04 15.02 1.52
C ASP A 252 14.01 16.16 1.93
N PRO A 253 15.00 15.90 2.80
CA PRO A 253 16.01 16.88 3.17
C PRO A 253 16.86 17.40 2.01
N GLN A 254 16.82 16.74 0.84
CA GLN A 254 17.59 17.14 -0.35
C GLN A 254 16.80 18.15 -1.21
N GLY A 255 15.48 18.24 -1.04
CA GLY A 255 14.57 19.14 -1.74
C GLY A 255 13.73 18.47 -2.83
N ASN A 256 13.77 17.14 -2.96
CA ASN A 256 12.84 16.42 -3.84
C ASN A 256 11.46 16.32 -3.18
N GLN A 257 10.40 16.32 -3.98
CA GLN A 257 9.03 16.41 -3.47
C GLN A 257 8.07 15.45 -4.16
N TYR A 258 7.20 14.81 -3.36
CA TYR A 258 5.97 14.19 -3.85
C TYR A 258 4.78 15.09 -3.57
N ILE A 259 3.96 15.34 -4.58
CA ILE A 259 2.72 16.11 -4.47
C ILE A 259 1.57 15.19 -4.78
N VAL A 260 0.75 14.90 -3.78
CA VAL A 260 -0.44 14.07 -3.92
C VAL A 260 -1.66 14.97 -4.02
N LYS A 261 -2.48 14.76 -5.05
CA LYS A 261 -3.68 15.55 -5.33
C LYS A 261 -4.89 14.63 -5.42
N VAL A 262 -5.95 15.00 -4.72
CA VAL A 262 -7.29 14.47 -4.84
C VAL A 262 -8.14 15.56 -5.50
N PRO A 263 -8.24 15.56 -6.83
CA PRO A 263 -8.78 16.69 -7.60
C PRO A 263 -10.31 16.88 -7.45
N ASN A 264 -11.01 15.83 -7.02
CA ASN A 264 -12.44 15.89 -6.76
C ASN A 264 -12.74 14.98 -5.56
N LEU A 265 -13.20 15.56 -4.46
CA LEU A 265 -13.62 14.83 -3.27
C LEU A 265 -14.89 15.40 -2.68
N ARG A 266 -15.53 14.61 -1.83
CA ARG A 266 -16.61 15.03 -0.95
C ARG A 266 -16.31 14.64 0.47
N TYR A 267 -16.53 15.56 1.41
CA TYR A 267 -16.53 15.22 2.82
C TYR A 267 -17.75 14.36 3.17
N THR A 268 -17.53 13.35 4.01
CA THR A 268 -18.56 12.39 4.43
C THR A 268 -18.85 12.47 5.93
N GLY A 269 -18.10 13.31 6.64
CA GLY A 269 -18.27 13.61 8.06
C GLY A 269 -17.45 14.84 8.43
N GLY A 270 -17.67 15.34 9.65
CA GLY A 270 -17.01 16.55 10.12
C GLY A 270 -17.61 17.05 11.42
N GLN A 271 -17.65 16.22 12.46
CA GLN A 271 -18.23 16.64 13.73
C GLN A 271 -17.16 17.34 14.58
N PRO A 272 -17.37 18.60 14.99
CA PRO A 272 -16.46 19.28 15.92
C PRO A 272 -16.75 18.80 17.34
N ASP A 273 -16.24 17.63 17.69
CA ASP A 273 -16.34 17.10 19.05
C ASP A 273 -15.44 17.88 20.00
N VAL A 274 -15.98 18.23 21.17
CA VAL A 274 -15.25 18.95 22.21
C VAL A 274 -14.93 17.98 23.34
N GLU A 275 -13.65 17.66 23.51
CA GLU A 275 -13.16 16.87 24.65
C GLU A 275 -12.20 17.70 25.53
N GLY A 276 -12.57 17.89 26.80
CA GLY A 276 -11.73 18.56 27.79
C GLY A 276 -11.50 20.05 27.52
N THR A 277 -10.38 20.59 28.02
CA THR A 277 -10.01 22.02 27.91
C THR A 277 -9.01 22.30 26.78
N GLY A 278 -8.85 21.38 25.83
CA GLY A 278 -7.89 21.46 24.73
C GLY A 278 -8.41 22.19 23.50
N ALA A 279 -7.55 22.33 22.48
CA ALA A 279 -7.96 22.80 21.16
C ALA A 279 -8.89 21.78 20.49
N ILE A 280 -9.91 22.27 19.78
CA ILE A 280 -10.87 21.42 19.08
C ILE A 280 -10.27 21.06 17.73
N ILE A 281 -10.11 19.75 17.48
CA ILE A 281 -9.68 19.21 16.19
C ILE A 281 -10.89 18.56 15.54
N VAL A 282 -11.20 18.95 14.30
CA VAL A 282 -12.25 18.32 13.50
C VAL A 282 -11.61 17.30 12.59
N SER A 283 -12.11 16.07 12.66
CA SER A 283 -11.79 15.01 11.71
C SER A 283 -12.81 15.03 10.57
N LEU A 284 -12.32 15.31 9.36
CA LEU A 284 -13.10 15.42 8.13
C LEU A 284 -12.76 14.22 7.23
N PRO A 285 -13.46 13.08 7.36
CA PRO A 285 -13.33 12.00 6.40
C PRO A 285 -13.85 12.46 5.03
N PHE A 286 -13.18 12.01 3.97
CA PHE A 286 -13.54 12.32 2.59
C PHE A 286 -13.53 11.08 1.69
N GLN A 287 -14.32 11.15 0.64
CA GLN A 287 -14.36 10.22 -0.47
C GLN A 287 -13.85 10.92 -1.73
N GLY A 288 -12.79 10.39 -2.33
CA GLY A 288 -12.30 10.80 -3.63
C GLY A 288 -13.19 10.28 -4.75
N LEU A 289 -13.47 11.13 -5.73
CA LEU A 289 -14.34 10.89 -6.88
C LEU A 289 -13.56 11.12 -8.17
N PHE A 290 -14.11 10.63 -9.27
CA PHE A 290 -13.55 10.89 -10.60
C PHE A 290 -13.58 12.39 -10.94
N SER A 291 -12.43 12.95 -11.33
CA SER A 291 -12.32 14.29 -11.94
C SER A 291 -12.38 14.16 -13.46
N GLU A 292 -13.31 14.87 -14.12
CA GLU A 292 -13.39 14.89 -15.59
C GLU A 292 -12.19 15.62 -16.22
N THR A 293 -11.63 16.61 -15.52
CA THR A 293 -10.47 17.39 -15.97
C THR A 293 -9.20 16.54 -15.94
N ASP A 294 -8.92 15.88 -14.82
CA ASP A 294 -7.71 15.10 -14.62
C ASP A 294 -7.83 13.66 -15.14
N LYS A 295 -9.07 13.22 -15.39
CA LYS A 295 -9.47 11.86 -15.79
C LYS A 295 -9.06 10.78 -14.80
N THR A 296 -9.05 11.12 -13.50
CA THR A 296 -8.66 10.21 -12.42
C THR A 296 -9.20 10.69 -11.06
N ASN A 297 -9.13 9.85 -10.03
CA ASN A 297 -9.46 10.19 -8.64
C ASN A 297 -8.22 10.59 -7.82
N LEU A 298 -7.02 10.22 -8.25
CA LEU A 298 -5.75 10.48 -7.55
C LEU A 298 -4.67 10.84 -8.57
N VAL A 299 -3.90 11.88 -8.26
CA VAL A 299 -2.67 12.23 -8.97
C VAL A 299 -1.53 12.27 -7.97
N ILE A 300 -0.39 11.66 -8.31
CA ILE A 300 0.86 11.79 -7.57
C ILE A 300 1.89 12.38 -8.54
N GLU A 301 2.49 13.50 -8.18
CA GLU A 301 3.52 14.17 -8.96
C GLU A 301 4.87 14.11 -8.24
N ARG A 302 5.91 13.85 -9.01
CA ARG A 302 7.31 13.96 -8.60
C ARG A 302 7.81 15.33 -8.99
N LYS A 303 8.52 15.99 -8.08
CA LYS A 303 9.22 17.24 -8.38
C LYS A 303 10.63 17.14 -7.83
N ALA A 304 11.57 16.90 -8.73
CA ALA A 304 12.98 16.92 -8.38
C ALA A 304 13.38 18.33 -7.94
N LYS A 305 14.41 18.42 -7.09
CA LYS A 305 15.04 19.69 -6.79
C LYS A 305 15.52 20.37 -8.07
N VAL A 306 15.23 21.66 -8.22
CA VAL A 306 15.82 22.54 -9.26
C VAL A 306 17.23 22.94 -8.85
#